data_AF-A0A1J0W338-F1
#
_entry.id   AF-A0A1J0W338-F1
#
_cell.length_a   1.000
_cell.length_b   1.000
_cell.length_c   1.000
_cell.angle_alpha   90.00
_cell.angle_beta   90.00
_cell.angle_gamma   90.00
#
_symmetry.space_group_name_H-M   'P 1'
#
loop_
_entity.id
_entity.type
_entity.pdbx_description
1 polymer ?
#
loop_
_entity_poly.entity_id
_entity_poly.type
_entity_poly.pdbx_seq_one_letter_code
_entity_poly.pdbx_strand_id
1 'polypeptide(L)'
;MSSAAYAEATASTRVEDVALAHVSIEAGHFYMSDLINGEQAIAAQFRRVAPLLDAFTELARQEFAEAAGGPSRVRVSTCFLLDDYFQNDADPRQVVPKLLRIAADCGVRIDYLGSEAGCDKHLRRLHDEPRVPLAQMVADSVVAEPAPGSTGRRPPTAESGWLCNGSRSSDDEPGQAMEVNYRHPVEFSAHNHSIFLDVEMWRDRGAGREPRDVLWSCPFLASVWQLLRLGMLREEGKAIVRADYWDPDQEWPARWDQFPSVIRLQEHAAPFAAFRSLSLLPQRYLGIEHAVRTILEHVALDEVVVGMIAQRAQQQGVPMTEFVTDRLSHHFLSGV
;
A
#
# COMPACT_ATOMS: atom_id res chain seq x y z
N MET A 1 -31.80 14.89 -42.15
CA MET A 1 -31.76 15.40 -40.77
C MET A 1 -30.55 14.79 -40.10
N SER A 2 -29.49 15.57 -39.92
CA SER A 2 -28.27 15.15 -39.21
C SER A 2 -28.47 15.51 -37.75
N SER A 3 -28.49 14.52 -36.86
CA SER A 3 -28.45 14.78 -35.42
C SER A 3 -27.01 15.15 -35.07
N ALA A 4 -26.75 16.44 -34.87
CA ALA A 4 -25.52 16.88 -34.24
C ALA A 4 -25.54 16.36 -32.79
N ALA A 5 -24.73 15.35 -32.50
CA ALA A 5 -24.46 14.93 -31.14
C ALA A 5 -23.69 16.07 -30.46
N TYR A 6 -24.31 16.71 -29.47
CA TYR A 6 -23.65 17.67 -28.61
C TYR A 6 -22.68 16.91 -27.70
N ALA A 7 -21.38 17.20 -27.83
CA ALA A 7 -20.35 16.71 -26.93
C ALA A 7 -19.68 17.93 -26.28
N GLU A 8 -19.71 17.98 -24.95
CA GLU A 8 -19.08 19.04 -24.17
C GLU A 8 -17.55 18.93 -24.31
N ALA A 9 -16.88 20.03 -24.64
CA ALA A 9 -15.45 20.08 -25.00
C ALA A 9 -14.48 19.71 -23.85
N THR A 10 -15.00 19.34 -22.68
CA THR A 10 -14.27 18.91 -21.47
C THR A 10 -14.30 17.38 -21.26
N ALA A 11 -15.06 16.63 -22.05
CA ALA A 11 -15.28 15.19 -21.83
C ALA A 11 -14.21 14.29 -22.49
N SER A 12 -12.98 14.35 -21.97
CA SER A 12 -12.17 13.15 -21.66
C SER A 12 -10.90 13.60 -20.95
N THR A 13 -10.93 13.69 -19.62
CA THR A 13 -9.69 13.69 -18.85
C THR A 13 -9.02 12.35 -19.09
N ARG A 14 -8.04 12.33 -20.00
CA ARG A 14 -7.32 11.10 -20.34
C ARG A 14 -6.65 10.56 -19.08
N VAL A 15 -7.11 9.42 -18.59
CA VAL A 15 -6.46 8.71 -17.49
C VAL A 15 -5.06 8.31 -17.93
N GLU A 16 -4.06 8.77 -17.19
CA GLU A 16 -2.66 8.52 -17.43
C GLU A 16 -2.33 7.06 -17.15
N ASP A 17 -1.45 6.54 -17.98
CA ASP A 17 -1.00 5.18 -17.92
C ASP A 17 0.34 5.08 -17.18
N VAL A 18 0.57 3.97 -16.47
CA VAL A 18 1.79 3.76 -15.67
C VAL A 18 2.56 2.54 -16.17
N ALA A 19 3.89 2.67 -16.23
CA ALA A 19 4.74 1.54 -16.56
C ALA A 19 4.67 0.48 -15.44
N LEU A 20 4.59 -0.79 -15.82
CA LEU A 20 4.45 -1.91 -14.88
C LEU A 20 5.63 -2.89 -14.98
N ALA A 21 6.20 -3.22 -13.84
CA ALA A 21 7.00 -4.43 -13.64
C ALA A 21 6.08 -5.67 -13.55
N HIS A 22 6.67 -6.87 -13.64
CA HIS A 22 5.95 -8.10 -13.36
C HIS A 22 5.70 -8.24 -11.86
N VAL A 23 6.73 -8.00 -11.06
CA VAL A 23 6.68 -8.06 -9.60
C VAL A 23 7.41 -6.87 -9.00
N SER A 24 6.79 -6.23 -8.02
CA SER A 24 7.44 -5.30 -7.08
C SER A 24 7.69 -6.06 -5.77
N ILE A 25 8.92 -6.10 -5.26
CA ILE A 25 9.28 -6.82 -4.02
C ILE A 25 9.70 -5.83 -2.94
N GLU A 26 9.02 -5.83 -1.80
CA GLU A 26 9.40 -5.04 -0.63
C GLU A 26 10.39 -5.81 0.24
N ALA A 27 11.58 -5.23 0.40
CA ALA A 27 12.76 -5.85 0.99
C ALA A 27 12.83 -5.64 2.51
N GLY A 28 11.75 -5.96 3.24
CA GLY A 28 11.68 -5.76 4.68
C GLY A 28 10.94 -4.48 5.09
N HIS A 29 10.66 -4.43 6.39
CA HIS A 29 10.11 -3.26 7.06
C HIS A 29 10.73 -3.17 8.46
N PHE A 30 11.05 -1.96 8.89
CA PHE A 30 11.65 -1.67 10.19
C PHE A 30 10.88 -0.53 10.83
N TYR A 31 10.65 -0.63 12.14
CA TYR A 31 10.18 0.54 12.87
C TYR A 31 11.28 1.60 12.85
N MET A 32 10.92 2.88 12.90
CA MET A 32 11.92 3.95 13.00
C MET A 32 12.86 3.75 14.20
N SER A 33 12.34 3.24 15.32
CA SER A 33 13.15 2.87 16.48
C SER A 33 14.23 1.83 16.15
N ASP A 34 13.94 0.86 15.28
CA ASP A 34 14.93 -0.13 14.83
C ASP A 34 16.01 0.52 13.95
N LEU A 35 15.59 1.48 13.12
CA LEU A 35 16.50 2.28 12.29
C LEU A 35 17.42 3.16 13.13
N ILE A 36 16.97 3.62 14.30
CA ILE A 36 17.77 4.41 15.25
C ILE A 36 18.70 3.51 16.09
N ASN A 37 18.17 2.42 16.65
CA ASN A 37 18.79 1.63 17.74
C ASN A 37 19.94 0.69 17.33
N GLY A 38 20.47 0.83 16.11
CA GLY A 38 21.81 0.35 15.77
C GLY A 38 21.91 -0.56 14.55
N GLU A 39 23.05 -0.50 13.87
CA GLU A 39 23.30 -1.13 12.57
C GLU A 39 23.21 -2.66 12.59
N GLN A 40 23.48 -3.29 13.73
CA GLN A 40 23.51 -4.75 13.86
C GLN A 40 22.13 -5.39 13.66
N ALA A 41 21.08 -4.76 14.18
CA ALA A 41 19.71 -5.26 14.03
C ALA A 41 19.26 -5.17 12.56
N ILE A 42 19.56 -4.03 11.91
CA ILE A 42 19.31 -3.80 10.49
C ILE A 42 20.03 -4.87 9.65
N ALA A 43 21.34 -5.06 9.89
CA ALA A 43 22.15 -6.04 9.18
C ALA A 43 21.67 -7.48 9.41
N ALA A 44 21.22 -7.81 10.63
CA ALA A 44 20.72 -9.14 10.95
C ALA A 44 19.46 -9.49 10.16
N GLN A 45 18.51 -8.55 10.05
CA GLN A 45 17.31 -8.74 9.24
C GLN A 45 17.65 -8.75 7.74
N PHE A 46 18.49 -7.86 7.24
CA PHE A 46 18.86 -7.86 5.81
C PHE A 46 19.62 -9.12 5.38
N ARG A 47 20.49 -9.68 6.22
CA ARG A 47 21.14 -10.99 5.95
C ARG A 47 20.13 -12.13 5.79
N ARG A 48 18.94 -12.02 6.40
CA ARG A 48 17.85 -13.00 6.22
C ARG A 48 17.01 -12.70 4.97
N VAL A 49 16.82 -11.42 4.65
CA VAL A 49 16.06 -10.97 3.47
C VAL A 49 16.81 -11.25 2.17
N ALA A 50 18.13 -11.01 2.12
CA ALA A 50 18.94 -11.13 0.90
C ALA A 50 18.74 -12.46 0.14
N PRO A 51 18.93 -13.65 0.74
CA PRO A 51 18.75 -14.91 0.00
C PRO A 51 17.30 -15.14 -0.47
N LEU A 52 16.31 -14.60 0.25
CA LEU A 52 14.91 -14.71 -0.14
C LEU A 52 14.59 -13.76 -1.30
N LEU A 53 15.13 -12.54 -1.28
CA LEU A 53 14.99 -11.57 -2.36
C LEU A 53 15.53 -12.13 -3.68
N ASP A 54 16.70 -12.76 -3.65
CA ASP A 54 17.28 -13.44 -4.80
C ASP A 54 16.38 -14.59 -5.28
N ALA A 55 15.93 -15.45 -4.35
CA ALA A 55 15.07 -16.58 -4.69
C ALA A 55 13.74 -16.13 -5.33
N PHE A 56 13.06 -15.13 -4.76
CA PHE A 56 11.79 -14.63 -5.31
C PHE A 56 11.97 -13.88 -6.62
N THR A 57 13.12 -13.21 -6.82
CA THR A 57 13.46 -12.62 -8.12
C THR A 57 13.62 -13.70 -9.18
N GLU A 58 14.32 -14.79 -8.88
CA GLU A 58 14.47 -15.92 -9.81
C GLU A 58 13.16 -16.65 -10.06
N LEU A 59 12.32 -16.83 -9.04
CA LEU A 59 10.98 -17.41 -9.21
C LEU A 59 10.12 -16.55 -10.16
N ALA A 60 10.12 -15.23 -9.98
CA ALA A 60 9.41 -14.32 -10.88
C ALA A 60 9.96 -14.40 -12.32
N ARG A 61 11.29 -14.45 -12.48
CA ARG A 61 11.95 -14.62 -13.78
C ARG A 61 11.53 -15.90 -14.49
N GLN A 62 11.36 -16.98 -13.76
CA GLN A 62 10.90 -18.26 -14.30
C GLN A 62 9.41 -18.22 -14.64
N GLU A 63 8.58 -17.72 -13.71
CA GLU A 63 7.12 -17.65 -13.88
C GLU A 63 6.72 -16.81 -15.09
N PHE A 64 7.33 -15.64 -15.28
CA PHE A 64 6.96 -14.70 -16.35
C PHE A 64 7.87 -14.81 -17.59
N ALA A 65 8.76 -15.81 -17.67
CA ALA A 65 9.71 -15.93 -18.77
C ALA A 65 9.03 -15.97 -20.14
N GLU A 66 8.01 -16.83 -20.30
CA GLU A 66 7.31 -17.00 -21.57
C GLU A 66 6.61 -15.70 -21.99
N ALA A 67 5.82 -15.12 -21.08
CA ALA A 67 5.11 -13.86 -21.24
C ALA A 67 6.04 -12.69 -21.63
N ALA A 68 7.21 -12.61 -20.99
CA ALA A 68 8.19 -11.55 -21.23
C ALA A 68 9.08 -11.77 -22.47
N GLY A 69 9.05 -12.97 -23.07
CA GLY A 69 9.96 -13.35 -24.17
C GLY A 69 11.39 -13.65 -23.69
N GLY A 70 11.52 -14.22 -22.49
CA GLY A 70 12.76 -14.71 -21.88
C GLY A 70 12.93 -14.25 -20.42
N PRO A 71 13.62 -15.05 -19.56
CA PRO A 71 13.82 -14.70 -18.14
C PRO A 71 14.49 -13.34 -17.91
N SER A 72 15.41 -12.93 -18.80
CA SER A 72 16.12 -11.65 -18.71
C SER A 72 15.25 -10.43 -19.02
N ARG A 73 14.07 -10.63 -19.63
CA ARG A 73 13.10 -9.56 -19.94
C ARG A 73 12.06 -9.40 -18.83
N VAL A 74 12.05 -10.29 -17.83
CA VAL A 74 11.18 -10.16 -16.68
C VAL A 74 11.66 -8.99 -15.81
N ARG A 75 10.83 -7.95 -15.79
CA ARG A 75 10.98 -6.76 -14.96
C ARG A 75 10.60 -7.07 -13.51
N VAL A 76 11.55 -7.03 -12.60
CA VAL A 76 11.34 -7.09 -11.15
C VAL A 76 11.93 -5.82 -10.55
N SER A 77 11.16 -5.11 -9.73
CA SER A 77 11.62 -3.95 -8.96
C SER A 77 11.68 -4.29 -7.48
N THR A 78 12.62 -3.70 -6.75
CA THR A 78 12.67 -3.81 -5.29
C THR A 78 12.38 -2.47 -4.62
N CYS A 79 11.67 -2.50 -3.50
CA CYS A 79 11.36 -1.28 -2.75
C CYS A 79 11.56 -1.48 -1.25
N PHE A 80 11.64 -0.36 -0.55
CA PHE A 80 11.66 -0.32 0.91
C PHE A 80 10.82 0.87 1.37
N LEU A 81 9.90 0.66 2.33
CA LEU A 81 9.08 1.72 2.91
C LEU A 81 9.67 2.14 4.26
N LEU A 82 9.94 3.44 4.42
CA LEU A 82 10.39 4.04 5.67
C LEU A 82 9.17 4.38 6.54
N ASP A 83 9.20 3.94 7.80
CA ASP A 83 8.22 4.28 8.83
C ASP A 83 8.49 5.68 9.43
N ASP A 84 8.36 6.72 8.60
CA ASP A 84 8.56 8.12 9.00
C ASP A 84 7.27 8.83 9.44
N TYR A 85 6.13 8.13 9.43
CA TYR A 85 4.84 8.70 9.80
C TYR A 85 4.62 8.78 11.32
N PHE A 86 4.99 7.72 12.05
CA PHE A 86 4.77 7.64 13.50
C PHE A 86 5.92 8.22 14.33
N GLN A 87 7.14 8.28 13.76
CA GLN A 87 8.33 8.85 14.39
C GLN A 87 9.13 9.65 13.35
N ASN A 88 9.09 10.98 13.46
CA ASN A 88 9.68 11.91 12.50
C ASN A 88 10.75 12.85 13.12
N ASP A 89 11.21 12.53 14.32
CA ASP A 89 12.25 13.27 15.05
C ASP A 89 13.67 12.89 14.62
N ALA A 90 13.85 11.73 13.97
CA ALA A 90 15.12 11.30 13.40
C ALA A 90 15.55 12.16 12.20
N ASP A 91 16.85 12.36 12.00
CA ASP A 91 17.39 13.08 10.84
C ASP A 91 17.47 12.13 9.61
N PRO A 92 16.73 12.39 8.50
CA PRO A 92 16.78 11.56 7.30
C PRO A 92 18.20 11.44 6.73
N ARG A 93 19.04 12.47 6.89
CA ARG A 93 20.44 12.50 6.43
C ARG A 93 21.33 11.51 7.18
N GLN A 94 20.88 11.03 8.34
CA GLN A 94 21.58 10.00 9.10
C GLN A 94 20.94 8.62 8.88
N VAL A 95 19.61 8.56 8.85
CA VAL A 95 18.85 7.31 8.74
C VAL A 95 19.02 6.69 7.36
N VAL A 96 18.79 7.45 6.28
CA VAL A 96 18.72 6.92 4.93
C VAL A 96 20.09 6.43 4.43
N PRO A 97 21.20 7.19 4.53
CA PRO A 97 22.51 6.69 4.12
C PRO A 97 22.94 5.45 4.90
N LYS A 98 22.66 5.41 6.21
CA LYS A 98 22.96 4.24 7.05
C LYS A 98 22.20 3.00 6.59
N LEU A 99 20.89 3.13 6.36
CA LEU A 99 20.05 2.04 5.85
C LEU A 99 20.57 1.51 4.51
N LEU A 100 20.79 2.40 3.54
CA LEU A 100 21.21 2.03 2.18
C LEU A 100 22.60 1.38 2.17
N ARG A 101 23.54 1.88 2.98
CA ARG A 101 24.85 1.27 3.15
C ARG A 101 24.73 -0.15 3.70
N ILE A 102 23.99 -0.34 4.79
CA ILE A 102 23.85 -1.67 5.41
C ILE A 102 23.13 -2.65 4.47
N ALA A 103 22.12 -2.18 3.72
CA ALA A 103 21.44 -2.97 2.70
C ALA A 103 22.45 -3.46 1.64
N ALA A 104 23.25 -2.55 1.10
CA ALA A 104 24.30 -2.88 0.14
C ALA A 104 25.34 -3.85 0.70
N ASP A 105 25.82 -3.61 1.94
CA ASP A 105 26.78 -4.49 2.63
C ASP A 105 26.23 -5.91 2.84
N CYS A 106 24.90 -6.06 2.94
CA CYS A 106 24.22 -7.34 3.08
C CYS A 106 23.76 -7.96 1.74
N GLY A 107 24.03 -7.31 0.60
CA GLY A 107 23.59 -7.77 -0.72
C GLY A 107 22.11 -7.50 -1.04
N VAL A 108 21.43 -6.65 -0.27
CA VAL A 108 20.04 -6.24 -0.52
C VAL A 108 20.03 -5.02 -1.43
N ARG A 109 19.67 -5.22 -2.70
CA ARG A 109 19.44 -4.12 -3.65
C ARG A 109 18.06 -3.50 -3.41
N ILE A 110 18.02 -2.18 -3.29
CA ILE A 110 16.79 -1.40 -3.19
C ILE A 110 16.71 -0.48 -4.42
N ASP A 111 15.71 -0.68 -5.28
CA ASP A 111 15.48 0.18 -6.45
C ASP A 111 14.70 1.43 -6.10
N TYR A 112 13.77 1.33 -5.14
CA TYR A 112 12.90 2.42 -4.71
C TYR A 112 12.81 2.57 -3.20
N LEU A 113 12.81 3.81 -2.73
CA LEU A 113 12.60 4.16 -1.33
C LEU A 113 11.28 4.93 -1.22
N GLY A 114 10.36 4.42 -0.41
CA GLY A 114 9.08 5.06 -0.09
C GLY A 114 9.11 5.69 1.30
N SER A 115 8.35 6.76 1.48
CA SER A 115 8.02 7.33 2.79
C SER A 115 6.58 6.96 3.15
N GLU A 116 6.35 6.42 4.35
CA GLU A 116 5.02 6.11 4.85
C GLU A 116 4.21 7.40 5.08
N ALA A 117 4.86 8.50 5.48
CA ALA A 117 4.20 9.81 5.52
C ALA A 117 3.75 10.28 4.13
N GLY A 118 4.41 9.81 3.07
CA GLY A 118 3.99 9.98 1.68
C GLY A 118 2.71 9.23 1.31
N CYS A 119 2.30 8.21 2.09
CA CYS A 119 1.01 7.55 1.96
C CYS A 119 -0.13 8.38 2.57
N ASP A 120 0.14 9.23 3.57
CA ASP A 120 -0.80 10.25 4.06
C ASP A 120 -0.92 11.39 3.05
N LYS A 121 0.19 12.08 2.80
CA LYS A 121 0.27 13.25 1.94
C LYS A 121 1.39 13.11 0.93
N HIS A 122 1.03 12.71 -0.29
CA HIS A 122 1.98 12.41 -1.34
C HIS A 122 2.62 13.69 -1.90
N LEU A 123 3.94 13.74 -1.85
CA LEU A 123 4.79 14.76 -2.43
C LEU A 123 5.39 14.22 -3.73
N ARG A 124 4.86 14.69 -4.87
CA ARG A 124 5.26 14.23 -6.21
C ARG A 124 6.73 14.52 -6.52
N ARG A 125 7.23 15.68 -6.09
CA ARG A 125 8.60 16.17 -6.33
C ARG A 125 9.08 16.98 -5.15
N LEU A 126 10.40 17.09 -5.00
CA LEU A 126 10.98 18.22 -4.28
C LEU A 126 10.45 19.50 -4.96
N HIS A 127 9.97 20.46 -4.17
CA HIS A 127 9.39 21.78 -4.55
C HIS A 127 7.85 21.91 -4.48
N ASP A 128 7.40 23.18 -4.40
CA ASP A 128 6.12 23.75 -3.91
C ASP A 128 4.79 23.25 -4.53
N GLU A 129 4.74 22.05 -5.12
CA GLU A 129 3.46 21.46 -5.50
C GLU A 129 2.64 21.12 -4.25
N PRO A 130 1.32 21.38 -4.28
CA PRO A 130 0.44 20.97 -3.20
C PRO A 130 0.50 19.45 -3.05
N ARG A 131 0.61 18.98 -1.81
CA ARG A 131 0.58 17.54 -1.55
C ARG A 131 -0.79 16.98 -1.86
N VAL A 132 -0.79 15.81 -2.49
CA VAL A 132 -2.00 15.06 -2.73
C VAL A 132 -2.41 14.39 -1.41
N PRO A 133 -3.62 14.61 -0.88
CA PRO A 133 -4.09 14.01 0.38
C PRO A 133 -4.47 12.53 0.14
N LEU A 134 -3.46 11.71 -0.12
CA LEU A 134 -3.60 10.38 -0.70
C LEU A 134 -4.37 9.42 0.22
N ALA A 135 -4.09 9.43 1.52
CA ALA A 135 -4.83 8.62 2.48
C ALA A 135 -6.31 9.03 2.54
N GLN A 136 -6.60 10.34 2.49
CA GLN A 136 -7.98 10.81 2.45
C GLN A 136 -8.68 10.38 1.16
N MET A 137 -8.02 10.49 0.00
CA MET A 137 -8.59 10.02 -1.27
C MET A 137 -8.96 8.54 -1.23
N VAL A 138 -8.11 7.70 -0.63
CA VAL A 138 -8.41 6.27 -0.46
C VAL A 138 -9.53 6.05 0.56
N ALA A 139 -9.55 6.82 1.65
CA ALA A 139 -10.58 6.73 2.69
C ALA A 139 -11.96 7.09 2.14
N ASP A 140 -12.03 8.09 1.27
CA ASP A 140 -13.27 8.51 0.60
C ASP A 140 -13.79 7.45 -0.38
N SER A 141 -12.91 6.57 -0.86
CA SER A 141 -13.24 5.40 -1.69
C SER A 141 -13.58 4.15 -0.89
N VAL A 142 -13.49 4.15 0.45
CA VAL A 142 -13.86 2.99 1.27
C VAL A 142 -15.39 2.87 1.34
N VAL A 143 -15.91 1.76 0.86
CA VAL A 143 -17.32 1.39 0.94
C VAL A 143 -17.54 0.55 2.18
N ALA A 144 -18.42 1.00 3.07
CA ALA A 144 -18.82 0.18 4.21
C ALA A 144 -19.71 -0.99 3.75
N GLU A 145 -19.51 -2.17 4.32
CA GLU A 145 -20.42 -3.32 4.15
C GLU A 145 -21.43 -3.35 5.31
N PRO A 146 -22.67 -2.83 5.15
CA PRO A 146 -23.64 -2.85 6.23
C PRO A 146 -24.19 -4.27 6.44
N ALA A 147 -24.39 -4.66 7.69
CA ALA A 147 -25.09 -5.91 8.01
C ALA A 147 -26.49 -5.95 7.34
N PRO A 148 -26.95 -7.11 6.86
CA PRO A 148 -28.31 -7.26 6.33
C PRO A 148 -29.35 -6.78 7.34
N GLY A 149 -30.22 -5.85 6.92
CA GLY A 149 -31.24 -5.26 7.79
C GLY A 149 -30.72 -4.25 8.82
N SER A 150 -29.46 -3.79 8.70
CA SER A 150 -28.91 -2.74 9.54
C SER A 150 -29.75 -1.46 9.45
N THR A 151 -30.03 -0.88 10.61
CA THR A 151 -30.74 0.40 10.76
C THR A 151 -29.78 1.59 10.92
N GLY A 152 -28.47 1.39 10.75
CA GLY A 152 -27.46 2.43 10.95
C GLY A 152 -27.02 2.63 12.40
N ARG A 153 -27.10 1.60 13.26
CA ARG A 153 -26.66 1.67 14.68
C ARG A 153 -25.17 1.99 14.84
N ARG A 154 -24.33 1.61 13.88
CA ARG A 154 -22.91 1.98 13.81
C ARG A 154 -22.79 3.26 12.97
N PRO A 155 -22.04 4.29 13.42
CA PRO A 155 -21.68 5.39 12.55
C PRO A 155 -21.02 4.82 11.27
N PRO A 156 -21.26 5.41 10.10
CA PRO A 156 -20.57 5.03 8.88
C PRO A 156 -19.05 4.90 9.11
N THR A 157 -18.40 4.00 8.36
CA THR A 157 -16.94 3.84 8.41
C THR A 157 -16.21 5.18 8.23
N ALA A 158 -16.75 6.05 7.36
CA ALA A 158 -16.27 7.41 7.12
C ALA A 158 -16.41 8.37 8.33
N GLU A 159 -17.22 8.04 9.33
CA GLU A 159 -17.38 8.84 10.57
C GLU A 159 -16.66 8.24 11.75
N SER A 160 -16.65 6.90 11.89
CA SER A 160 -16.04 6.22 13.03
C SER A 160 -14.53 6.05 12.88
N GLY A 161 -14.03 5.92 11.65
CA GLY A 161 -12.64 5.52 11.39
C GLY A 161 -12.38 4.03 11.59
N TRP A 162 -13.43 3.23 11.75
CA TRP A 162 -13.32 1.77 11.91
C TRP A 162 -13.98 1.04 10.74
N LEU A 163 -13.34 0.01 10.21
CA LEU A 163 -13.85 -0.86 9.15
C LEU A 163 -14.07 -2.27 9.68
N CYS A 164 -15.25 -2.83 9.41
CA CYS A 164 -15.67 -4.13 9.90
C CYS A 164 -16.08 -5.02 8.73
N ASN A 165 -15.62 -6.28 8.69
CA ASN A 165 -15.91 -7.25 7.62
C ASN A 165 -17.13 -8.15 7.92
N GLY A 166 -17.93 -7.80 8.92
CA GLY A 166 -18.96 -8.71 9.42
C GLY A 166 -19.91 -8.12 10.44
N SER A 167 -20.66 -9.02 11.10
CA SER A 167 -21.50 -8.74 12.26
C SER A 167 -20.81 -9.16 13.55
N ARG A 168 -20.84 -8.29 14.56
CA ARG A 168 -20.32 -8.57 15.91
C ARG A 168 -21.18 -9.59 16.67
N SER A 169 -20.60 -10.12 17.74
CA SER A 169 -21.37 -10.93 18.69
C SER A 169 -22.50 -10.13 19.33
N SER A 170 -23.52 -10.82 19.86
CA SER A 170 -24.63 -10.18 20.56
C SER A 170 -24.34 -9.82 22.02
N ASP A 171 -23.08 -9.90 22.48
CA ASP A 171 -22.70 -9.63 23.87
C ASP A 171 -23.11 -8.22 24.33
N ASP A 172 -23.10 -7.25 23.42
CA ASP A 172 -23.45 -5.84 23.67
C ASP A 172 -24.83 -5.46 23.09
N GLU A 173 -25.69 -6.44 22.77
CA GLU A 173 -27.08 -6.16 22.37
C GLU A 173 -27.94 -5.80 23.59
N PRO A 174 -28.68 -4.66 23.55
CA PRO A 174 -29.52 -4.26 24.67
C PRO A 174 -30.68 -5.26 24.82
N GLY A 175 -30.67 -6.02 25.92
CA GLY A 175 -31.69 -6.99 26.26
C GLY A 175 -31.57 -7.44 27.72
N GLN A 176 -32.64 -8.01 28.27
CA GLN A 176 -32.56 -8.69 29.56
C GLN A 176 -31.60 -9.87 29.42
N ALA A 177 -30.67 -10.07 30.35
CA ALA A 177 -29.64 -11.12 30.28
C ALA A 177 -30.19 -12.56 30.13
N MET A 178 -31.50 -12.76 30.34
CA MET A 178 -32.21 -14.02 30.14
C MET A 178 -32.89 -14.18 28.77
N GLU A 179 -32.93 -13.13 27.94
CA GLU A 179 -33.57 -13.11 26.61
C GLU A 179 -32.57 -13.04 25.45
N VAL A 180 -31.31 -12.67 25.72
CA VAL A 180 -30.27 -12.58 24.69
C VAL A 180 -29.68 -13.96 24.44
N ASN A 181 -30.09 -14.59 23.34
CA ASN A 181 -29.35 -15.74 22.82
C ASN A 181 -28.02 -15.24 22.24
N TYR A 182 -26.90 -15.84 22.68
CA TYR A 182 -25.59 -15.52 22.14
C TYR A 182 -25.55 -15.79 20.63
N ARG A 183 -25.20 -14.77 19.86
CA ARG A 183 -24.85 -14.83 18.45
C ARG A 183 -23.34 -14.61 18.37
N HIS A 184 -22.64 -15.55 17.74
CA HIS A 184 -21.20 -15.42 17.49
C HIS A 184 -20.95 -14.36 16.41
N PRO A 185 -19.74 -13.76 16.35
CA PRO A 185 -19.40 -12.86 15.26
C PRO A 185 -19.32 -13.63 13.93
N VAL A 186 -19.79 -13.00 12.85
CA VAL A 186 -19.90 -13.60 11.51
C VAL A 186 -19.32 -12.65 10.48
N GLU A 187 -18.29 -13.07 9.76
CA GLU A 187 -17.78 -12.45 8.54
C GLU A 187 -18.78 -12.62 7.39
N PHE A 188 -19.03 -11.55 6.62
CA PHE A 188 -20.07 -11.57 5.59
C PHE A 188 -19.74 -12.49 4.40
N SER A 189 -18.47 -12.61 4.06
CA SER A 189 -17.94 -13.44 2.97
C SER A 189 -17.42 -14.82 3.45
N ALA A 190 -17.79 -15.24 4.65
CA ALA A 190 -17.33 -16.48 5.28
C ALA A 190 -17.59 -17.74 4.42
N HIS A 191 -16.56 -18.57 4.26
CA HIS A 191 -16.66 -19.90 3.63
C HIS A 191 -16.30 -20.99 4.65
N ASN A 192 -17.30 -21.73 5.15
CA ASN A 192 -17.20 -22.81 6.16
C ASN A 192 -16.71 -22.40 7.57
N HIS A 193 -16.13 -21.21 7.73
CA HIS A 193 -15.70 -20.64 9.01
C HIS A 193 -15.70 -19.11 8.89
N SER A 194 -15.70 -18.41 10.02
CA SER A 194 -15.76 -16.95 10.10
C SER A 194 -14.51 -16.39 10.76
N ILE A 195 -13.86 -15.41 10.12
CA ILE A 195 -12.78 -14.61 10.71
C ILE A 195 -13.25 -13.16 10.77
N PHE A 196 -13.64 -12.72 11.96
CA PHE A 196 -14.18 -11.38 12.16
C PHE A 196 -13.06 -10.40 12.55
N LEU A 197 -13.00 -9.26 11.84
CA LEU A 197 -12.09 -8.16 12.12
C LEU A 197 -12.86 -6.83 12.22
N ASP A 198 -12.47 -6.02 13.21
CA ASP A 198 -12.76 -4.58 13.22
C ASP A 198 -11.42 -3.84 13.23
N VAL A 199 -11.20 -3.03 12.20
CA VAL A 199 -9.91 -2.44 11.87
C VAL A 199 -10.00 -0.92 12.04
N GLU A 200 -9.22 -0.37 12.96
CA GLU A 200 -9.02 1.08 13.05
C GLU A 200 -8.25 1.54 11.81
N MET A 201 -8.87 2.37 10.97
CA MET A 201 -8.23 3.01 9.82
C MET A 201 -7.65 4.37 10.20
N TRP A 202 -8.31 5.08 11.10
CA TRP A 202 -7.84 6.34 11.64
C TRP A 202 -8.49 6.66 12.98
N ARG A 203 -7.89 7.62 13.69
CA ARG A 203 -8.44 8.24 14.90
C ARG A 203 -8.20 9.75 14.89
N ASP A 204 -9.03 10.51 15.58
CA ASP A 204 -8.84 11.96 15.71
C ASP A 204 -7.54 12.30 16.47
N ARG A 205 -6.75 13.25 15.96
CA ARG A 205 -5.58 13.82 16.69
C ARG A 205 -5.98 14.89 17.70
N GLY A 206 -7.23 15.36 17.67
CA GLY A 206 -7.78 16.34 18.62
C GLY A 206 -9.26 16.62 18.37
N ALA A 207 -10.00 16.97 19.42
CA ALA A 207 -11.44 17.17 19.35
C ALA A 207 -11.83 18.41 18.51
N GLY A 208 -12.36 18.19 17.31
CA GLY A 208 -13.38 19.07 16.71
C GLY A 208 -12.91 20.34 16.00
N ARG A 209 -11.72 20.38 15.38
CA ARG A 209 -11.40 21.44 14.41
C ARG A 209 -11.41 20.88 12.99
N GLU A 210 -12.30 21.41 12.15
CA GLU A 210 -12.23 21.28 10.69
C GLU A 210 -10.97 22.03 10.18
N PRO A 211 -10.22 21.48 9.21
CA PRO A 211 -10.39 20.14 8.61
C PRO A 211 -9.93 19.03 9.56
N ARG A 212 -10.58 17.85 9.50
CA ARG A 212 -10.28 16.67 10.34
C ARG A 212 -8.77 16.37 10.35
N ASP A 213 -8.11 16.68 11.46
CA ASP A 213 -6.73 16.26 11.72
C ASP A 213 -6.77 14.83 12.27
N VAL A 214 -6.63 13.86 11.37
CA VAL A 214 -6.66 12.44 11.70
C VAL A 214 -5.25 11.84 11.77
N LEU A 215 -5.10 10.84 12.63
CA LEU A 215 -3.95 9.94 12.62
C LEU A 215 -4.39 8.66 11.92
N TRP A 216 -3.83 8.42 10.74
CA TRP A 216 -4.02 7.17 10.01
C TRP A 216 -3.31 6.03 10.73
N SER A 217 -3.91 4.84 10.69
CA SER A 217 -3.29 3.64 11.22
C SER A 217 -2.29 3.06 10.23
N CYS A 218 -1.31 2.31 10.75
CA CYS A 218 -0.33 1.59 9.94
C CYS A 218 -0.97 0.67 8.89
N PRO A 219 -1.97 -0.19 9.20
CA PRO A 219 -2.60 -1.01 8.16
C PRO A 219 -3.29 -0.17 7.09
N PHE A 220 -3.84 1.00 7.40
CA PHE A 220 -4.44 1.87 6.40
C PHE A 220 -3.39 2.48 5.46
N LEU A 221 -2.30 3.02 6.00
CA LEU A 221 -1.19 3.54 5.18
C LEU A 221 -0.50 2.44 4.36
N ALA A 222 -0.39 1.24 4.91
CA ALA A 222 0.07 0.06 4.17
C ALA A 222 -0.88 -0.32 3.02
N SER A 223 -2.20 -0.22 3.19
CA SER A 223 -3.16 -0.38 2.08
C SER A 223 -2.94 0.65 0.98
N VAL A 224 -2.72 1.93 1.32
CA VAL A 224 -2.38 2.97 0.35
C VAL A 224 -1.07 2.64 -0.37
N TRP A 225 -0.06 2.18 0.36
CA TRP A 225 1.24 1.76 -0.20
C TRP A 225 1.08 0.62 -1.22
N GLN A 226 0.26 -0.39 -0.92
CA GLN A 226 -0.01 -1.47 -1.88
C GLN A 226 -0.71 -0.96 -3.14
N LEU A 227 -1.67 -0.03 -3.02
CA LEU A 227 -2.33 0.58 -4.18
C LEU A 227 -1.35 1.39 -5.04
N LEU A 228 -0.38 2.08 -4.44
CA LEU A 228 0.71 2.75 -5.16
C LEU A 228 1.59 1.73 -5.91
N ARG A 229 2.04 0.66 -5.24
CA ARG A 229 2.85 -0.41 -5.82
C ARG A 229 2.14 -1.18 -6.92
N LEU A 230 0.81 -1.21 -6.93
CA LEU A 230 0.02 -1.83 -7.98
C LEU A 230 -0.41 -0.85 -9.08
N GLY A 231 -0.09 0.44 -8.93
CA GLY A 231 -0.38 1.49 -9.92
C GLY A 231 -1.84 1.90 -9.98
N MET A 232 -2.61 1.68 -8.91
CA MET A 232 -4.08 1.81 -8.90
C MET A 232 -4.59 3.24 -8.69
N LEU A 233 -3.76 4.14 -8.18
CA LEU A 233 -4.20 5.48 -7.76
C LEU A 233 -4.00 6.53 -8.85
N ARG A 234 -5.00 7.41 -9.00
CA ARG A 234 -4.97 8.59 -9.87
C ARG A 234 -5.55 9.79 -9.13
N GLU A 235 -4.98 10.95 -9.38
CA GLU A 235 -5.57 12.23 -8.98
C GLU A 235 -5.91 12.98 -10.27
N GLU A 236 -7.20 13.28 -10.49
CA GLU A 236 -7.69 13.94 -11.70
C GLU A 236 -7.18 13.26 -12.99
N GLY A 237 -7.16 11.91 -12.98
CA GLY A 237 -6.65 11.10 -14.08
C GLY A 237 -5.12 11.02 -14.18
N LYS A 238 -4.33 11.79 -13.42
CA LYS A 238 -2.85 11.74 -13.47
C LYS A 238 -2.29 10.66 -12.55
N ALA A 239 -1.18 10.06 -12.95
CA ALA A 239 -0.46 9.11 -12.10
C ALA A 239 0.00 9.80 -10.80
N ILE A 240 -0.18 9.13 -9.67
CA ILE A 240 0.32 9.63 -8.37
C ILE A 240 1.84 9.52 -8.34
N VAL A 241 2.38 8.31 -8.55
CA VAL A 241 3.81 8.06 -8.45
C VAL A 241 4.51 8.37 -9.76
N ARG A 242 5.41 9.36 -9.71
CA ARG A 242 6.47 9.59 -10.69
C ARG A 242 7.79 9.60 -9.94
N ALA A 243 8.35 8.41 -9.70
CA ALA A 243 9.57 8.25 -8.91
C ALA A 243 10.77 8.81 -9.68
N ASP A 244 11.16 10.03 -9.34
CA ASP A 244 12.35 10.69 -9.91
C ASP A 244 13.62 9.98 -9.40
N TYR A 245 14.66 9.94 -10.25
CA TYR A 245 15.95 9.39 -9.89
C TYR A 245 16.65 10.28 -8.87
N TRP A 246 17.11 9.69 -7.78
CA TRP A 246 17.95 10.37 -6.82
C TRP A 246 19.40 10.27 -7.23
N ASP A 247 19.98 11.40 -7.61
CA ASP A 247 21.41 11.50 -7.87
C ASP A 247 22.18 11.14 -6.57
N PRO A 248 23.10 10.16 -6.60
CA PRO A 248 23.92 9.82 -5.43
C PRO A 248 24.72 11.00 -4.86
N ASP A 249 25.01 12.02 -5.68
CA ASP A 249 25.72 13.23 -5.25
C ASP A 249 24.78 14.28 -4.65
N GLN A 250 23.46 14.08 -4.70
CA GLN A 250 22.46 14.97 -4.11
C GLN A 250 22.31 14.75 -2.60
N GLU A 251 22.33 15.84 -1.83
CA GLU A 251 22.12 15.80 -0.39
C GLU A 251 20.69 15.41 0.00
N TRP A 252 20.57 14.49 0.96
CA TRP A 252 19.30 14.13 1.58
C TRP A 252 18.64 15.32 2.29
N PRO A 253 17.30 15.44 2.26
CA PRO A 253 16.62 16.53 2.94
C PRO A 253 16.80 16.40 4.45
N ALA A 254 16.88 17.54 5.14
CA ALA A 254 17.11 17.58 6.58
C ALA A 254 15.86 17.21 7.41
N ARG A 255 14.70 17.09 6.77
CA ARG A 255 13.41 16.85 7.42
C ARG A 255 12.58 15.86 6.61
N TRP A 256 11.84 15.00 7.30
CA TRP A 256 10.92 14.04 6.68
C TRP A 256 9.80 14.69 5.89
N ASP A 257 9.33 15.87 6.31
CA ASP A 257 8.32 16.60 5.52
C ASP A 257 8.86 17.06 4.16
N GLN A 258 10.17 17.18 3.97
CA GLN A 258 10.77 17.51 2.67
C GLN A 258 11.16 16.26 1.87
N PHE A 259 10.97 15.07 2.43
CA PHE A 259 11.34 13.81 1.81
C PHE A 259 10.34 13.46 0.69
N PRO A 260 10.79 13.22 -0.55
CA PRO A 260 9.90 12.75 -1.62
C PRO A 260 9.21 11.44 -1.26
N SER A 261 7.94 11.31 -1.63
CA SER A 261 7.15 10.15 -1.20
C SER A 261 7.61 8.83 -1.80
N VAL A 262 8.12 8.85 -3.04
CA VAL A 262 8.77 7.70 -3.67
C VAL A 262 9.98 8.18 -4.46
N ILE A 263 11.13 7.57 -4.20
CA ILE A 263 12.42 7.90 -4.80
C ILE A 263 12.93 6.69 -5.55
N ARG A 264 13.48 6.90 -6.76
CA ARG A 264 14.19 5.86 -7.51
C ARG A 264 15.69 5.96 -7.24
N LEU A 265 16.27 4.92 -6.64
CA LEU A 265 17.69 4.86 -6.27
C LEU A 265 18.58 4.29 -7.38
N GLN A 266 18.00 3.52 -8.31
CA GLN A 266 18.72 2.88 -9.41
C GLN A 266 18.26 3.47 -10.75
N GLU A 267 19.19 4.02 -11.53
CA GLU A 267 18.89 4.76 -12.77
C GLU A 267 18.07 3.93 -13.78
N HIS A 268 18.36 2.63 -13.83
CA HIS A 268 17.72 1.66 -14.73
C HIS A 268 16.88 0.63 -13.99
N ALA A 269 16.28 1.01 -12.85
CA ALA A 269 15.30 0.17 -12.17
C ALA A 269 14.14 -0.22 -13.11
N ALA A 270 13.63 -1.44 -12.95
CA ALA A 270 12.31 -1.79 -13.46
C ALA A 270 11.24 -0.84 -12.89
N PRO A 271 10.07 -0.67 -13.52
CA PRO A 271 9.04 0.24 -13.02
C PRO A 271 8.64 -0.02 -11.57
N PHE A 272 8.34 1.04 -10.81
CA PHE A 272 7.91 0.96 -9.42
C PHE A 272 6.59 0.17 -9.28
N ALA A 273 5.59 0.56 -10.07
CA ALA A 273 4.31 -0.13 -10.09
C ALA A 273 4.45 -1.50 -10.78
N ALA A 274 3.66 -2.48 -10.36
CA ALA A 274 3.76 -3.85 -10.86
C ALA A 274 2.40 -4.55 -10.97
N PHE A 275 2.35 -5.60 -11.79
CA PHE A 275 1.18 -6.49 -11.83
C PHE A 275 0.96 -7.23 -10.51
N ARG A 276 2.03 -7.59 -9.79
CA ARG A 276 1.93 -8.20 -8.46
C ARG A 276 2.89 -7.54 -7.49
N SER A 277 2.53 -7.54 -6.21
CA SER A 277 3.42 -7.14 -5.13
C SER A 277 3.76 -8.33 -4.24
N LEU A 278 4.99 -8.37 -3.76
CA LEU A 278 5.46 -9.30 -2.74
C LEU A 278 6.08 -8.50 -1.60
N SER A 279 5.73 -8.78 -0.35
CA SER A 279 6.42 -8.18 0.80
C SER A 279 7.11 -9.26 1.65
N LEU A 280 8.40 -9.06 1.91
CA LEU A 280 9.22 -9.91 2.78
C LEU A 280 9.23 -9.30 4.18
N LEU A 281 8.36 -9.77 5.08
CA LEU A 281 8.08 -9.07 6.34
C LEU A 281 8.40 -9.92 7.55
N PRO A 282 8.80 -9.35 8.69
CA PRO A 282 8.80 -10.07 9.97
C PRO A 282 7.42 -10.64 10.32
N GLN A 283 7.35 -11.82 10.96
CA GLN A 283 6.09 -12.48 11.31
C GLN A 283 5.12 -11.63 12.16
N ARG A 284 5.63 -10.65 12.92
CA ARG A 284 4.81 -9.70 13.69
C ARG A 284 3.84 -8.87 12.83
N TYR A 285 4.08 -8.75 11.52
CA TYR A 285 3.20 -8.00 10.60
C TYR A 285 2.00 -8.81 10.10
N LEU A 286 1.87 -10.10 10.47
CA LEU A 286 0.77 -10.95 9.98
C LEU A 286 -0.63 -10.34 10.22
N GLY A 287 -0.86 -9.79 11.42
CA GLY A 287 -2.13 -9.12 11.74
C GLY A 287 -2.35 -7.84 10.95
N ILE A 288 -1.28 -7.09 10.69
CA ILE A 288 -1.32 -5.86 9.88
C ILE A 288 -1.68 -6.21 8.44
N GLU A 289 -1.03 -7.22 7.84
CA GLU A 289 -1.33 -7.64 6.45
C GLU A 289 -2.72 -8.26 6.29
N HIS A 290 -3.26 -8.89 7.33
CA HIS A 290 -4.66 -9.33 7.31
C HIS A 290 -5.61 -8.14 7.29
N ALA A 291 -5.35 -7.12 8.11
CA ALA A 291 -6.10 -5.86 8.10
C ALA A 291 -5.98 -5.11 6.76
N VAL A 292 -4.79 -5.09 6.15
CA VAL A 292 -4.55 -4.51 4.81
C VAL A 292 -5.47 -5.15 3.77
N ARG A 293 -5.57 -6.49 3.75
CA ARG A 293 -6.47 -7.21 2.84
C ARG A 293 -7.92 -6.84 3.07
N THR A 294 -8.38 -6.85 4.32
CA THR A 294 -9.75 -6.45 4.68
C THR A 294 -10.07 -5.03 4.25
N ILE A 295 -9.14 -4.08 4.44
CA ILE A 295 -9.32 -2.71 3.96
C ILE A 295 -9.46 -2.67 2.44
N LEU A 296 -8.57 -3.33 1.72
CA LEU A 296 -8.54 -3.27 0.25
C LEU A 296 -9.74 -3.97 -0.41
N GLU A 297 -10.35 -4.96 0.23
CA GLU A 297 -11.63 -5.54 -0.20
C GLU A 297 -12.78 -4.54 -0.17
N HIS A 298 -12.67 -3.49 0.64
CA HIS A 298 -13.68 -2.44 0.78
C HIS A 298 -13.32 -1.14 0.03
N VAL A 299 -12.19 -1.08 -0.68
CA VAL A 299 -11.85 0.11 -1.47
C VAL A 299 -12.47 0.00 -2.87
N ALA A 300 -13.35 0.94 -3.21
CA ALA A 300 -13.86 1.09 -4.57
C ALA A 300 -12.77 1.71 -5.47
N LEU A 301 -12.20 0.89 -6.35
CA LEU A 301 -11.17 1.29 -7.30
C LEU A 301 -11.80 1.87 -8.58
N ASP A 302 -11.08 2.80 -9.22
CA ASP A 302 -11.48 3.37 -10.51
C ASP A 302 -11.49 2.27 -11.59
N GLU A 303 -12.68 1.95 -12.12
CA GLU A 303 -12.89 0.92 -13.13
C GLU A 303 -12.07 1.16 -14.41
N VAL A 304 -11.81 2.43 -14.76
CA VAL A 304 -10.97 2.77 -15.92
C VAL A 304 -9.53 2.34 -15.66
N VAL A 305 -9.01 2.58 -14.46
CA VAL A 305 -7.64 2.17 -14.08
C VAL A 305 -7.54 0.64 -14.02
N VAL A 306 -8.53 -0.03 -13.42
CA VAL A 306 -8.60 -1.51 -13.38
C VAL A 306 -8.59 -2.08 -14.80
N GLY A 307 -9.44 -1.55 -15.68
CA GLY A 307 -9.53 -1.96 -17.08
C GLY A 307 -8.23 -1.73 -17.87
N MET A 308 -7.56 -0.60 -17.67
CA MET A 308 -6.27 -0.30 -18.30
C MET A 308 -5.19 -1.31 -17.89
N ILE A 309 -5.09 -1.63 -16.59
CA ILE A 309 -4.09 -2.59 -16.09
C ILE A 309 -4.42 -4.01 -16.58
N ALA A 310 -5.70 -4.40 -16.58
CA ALA A 310 -6.13 -5.70 -17.09
C ALA A 310 -5.84 -5.88 -18.58
N GLN A 311 -6.14 -4.86 -19.40
CA GLN A 311 -5.80 -4.86 -20.81
C GLN A 311 -4.29 -4.99 -21.03
N ARG A 312 -3.49 -4.29 -20.22
CA ARG A 312 -2.03 -4.38 -20.29
C ARG A 312 -1.50 -5.75 -19.86
N ALA A 313 -2.08 -6.36 -18.82
CA ALA A 313 -1.72 -7.71 -18.40
C ALA A 313 -1.98 -8.70 -19.53
N GLN A 314 -3.16 -8.61 -20.17
CA GLN A 314 -3.53 -9.44 -21.32
C GLN A 314 -2.56 -9.25 -22.51
N GLN A 315 -2.23 -8.00 -22.86
CA GLN A 315 -1.29 -7.69 -23.95
C GLN A 315 0.12 -8.25 -23.70
N GLN A 316 0.51 -8.39 -22.44
CA GLN A 316 1.81 -8.92 -22.04
C GLN A 316 1.76 -10.41 -21.66
N GLY A 317 0.61 -11.08 -21.80
CA GLY A 317 0.46 -12.48 -21.41
C GLY A 317 0.64 -12.74 -19.92
N VAL A 318 0.43 -11.73 -19.07
CA VAL A 318 0.57 -11.83 -17.61
C VAL A 318 -0.76 -12.28 -17.00
N PRO A 319 -0.82 -13.44 -16.31
CA PRO A 319 -2.01 -13.87 -15.62
C PRO A 319 -2.32 -12.92 -14.45
N MET A 320 -3.50 -12.33 -14.46
CA MET A 320 -3.92 -11.36 -13.45
C MET A 320 -5.39 -11.56 -13.09
N THR A 321 -5.68 -11.47 -11.80
CA THR A 321 -7.02 -11.44 -11.23
C THR A 321 -7.61 -10.02 -11.32
N GLU A 322 -8.94 -9.92 -11.27
CA GLU A 322 -9.61 -8.62 -11.14
C GLU A 322 -9.50 -8.06 -9.71
N PHE A 323 -9.42 -8.93 -8.71
CA PHE A 323 -9.28 -8.54 -7.30
C PHE A 323 -7.86 -8.09 -6.98
N VAL A 324 -7.75 -6.89 -6.40
CA VAL A 324 -6.46 -6.27 -6.05
C VAL A 324 -5.73 -7.05 -4.96
N THR A 325 -6.47 -7.65 -4.02
CA THR A 325 -5.93 -8.41 -2.89
C THR A 325 -5.28 -9.72 -3.32
N ASP A 326 -5.73 -10.32 -4.43
CA ASP A 326 -5.11 -11.52 -5.01
C ASP A 326 -3.77 -11.22 -5.70
N ARG A 327 -3.48 -9.94 -5.98
CA ARG A 327 -2.20 -9.47 -6.53
C ARG A 327 -1.15 -9.25 -5.45
N LEU A 328 -1.52 -9.37 -4.16
CA LEU A 328 -0.63 -9.21 -3.01
C LEU A 328 -0.11 -10.57 -2.55
N SER A 329 1.19 -10.67 -2.34
CA SER A 329 1.85 -11.85 -1.77
C SER A 329 2.72 -11.45 -0.58
N HIS A 330 2.83 -12.35 0.40
CA HIS A 330 3.64 -12.11 1.59
C HIS A 330 4.52 -13.32 1.89
N HIS A 331 5.76 -13.07 2.30
CA HIS A 331 6.59 -14.07 2.94
C HIS A 331 6.99 -13.56 4.32
N PHE A 332 6.62 -14.31 5.36
CA PHE A 332 6.89 -13.93 6.73
C PHE A 332 8.16 -14.60 7.26
N LEU A 333 9.12 -13.78 7.68
CA LEU A 333 10.33 -14.22 8.36
C LEU A 333 9.96 -14.67 9.78
N SER A 334 10.27 -15.92 10.12
CA SER A 334 10.05 -16.45 11.47
C SER A 334 10.68 -15.56 12.55
N GLY A 335 10.07 -15.51 13.73
CA GLY A 335 10.69 -14.89 14.91
C GLY A 335 12.03 -15.55 15.24
N VAL A 336 12.94 -14.76 15.84
CA VAL A 336 14.18 -15.25 16.46
C VAL A 336 14.09 -14.95 17.95
#